data_AF-A0A662I092-F1
#
_entry.id   AF-A0A662I092-F1
#
_cell.length_a   1.000
_cell.length_b   1.000
_cell.length_c   1.000
_cell.angle_alpha   90.00
_cell.angle_beta   90.00
_cell.angle_gamma   90.00
#
_symmetry.space_group_name_H-M   'P 1'
#
loop_
_entity.id
_entity.type
_entity.pdbx_description
1 polymer ?
#
loop_
_entity_poly.entity_id
_entity_poly.type
_entity_poly.pdbx_seq_one_letter_code
_entity_poly.pdbx_strand_id
1 'polypeptide(L)'
;MVDINVLLDPSIISLTLILSLLAFISKAIGAAIPAMLKLKDMKPSLCLGVGMTPRGEMGLVVATTALEMKAIGEEVYAQIIGMVLITTFFAPILMTKYCMREKCNTVRKAKK
;
A
#
# COMPACT_ATOMS: atom_id res chain seq x y z
N MET A 1 24.24 11.25 -0.39
CA MET A 1 24.01 10.77 -1.77
C MET A 1 23.68 9.31 -1.62
N VAL A 2 22.41 8.94 -1.83
CA VAL A 2 21.91 7.61 -1.50
C VAL A 2 22.71 6.54 -2.25
N ASP A 3 23.43 5.71 -1.51
CA ASP A 3 24.21 4.60 -2.05
C ASP A 3 23.28 3.47 -2.50
N ILE A 4 23.20 3.27 -3.82
CA ILE A 4 22.39 2.21 -4.47
C ILE A 4 22.86 0.81 -4.06
N ASN A 5 24.10 0.67 -3.59
CA ASN A 5 24.63 -0.60 -3.09
C ASN A 5 23.90 -1.12 -1.83
N VAL A 6 23.31 -0.23 -1.02
CA VAL A 6 22.55 -0.66 0.17
C VAL A 6 21.22 -1.32 -0.20
N LEU A 7 20.69 -1.03 -1.39
CA LEU A 7 19.51 -1.72 -1.93
C LEU A 7 19.82 -3.13 -2.43
N LEU A 8 21.10 -3.49 -2.60
CA LEU A 8 21.53 -4.80 -3.14
C LEU A 8 22.01 -5.76 -2.06
N ASP A 9 22.06 -5.33 -0.80
CA ASP A 9 22.49 -6.18 0.30
C ASP A 9 21.43 -7.27 0.57
N PRO A 10 21.76 -8.58 0.42
CA PRO A 10 20.78 -9.67 0.49
C PRO A 10 20.02 -9.73 1.82
N SER A 11 20.68 -9.32 2.91
CA SER A 11 20.09 -9.32 4.26
C SER A 11 19.03 -8.24 4.40
N ILE A 12 19.30 -7.06 3.83
CA ILE A 12 18.41 -5.90 3.87
C ILE A 12 17.18 -6.12 2.98
N ILE A 13 17.37 -6.66 1.78
CA ILE A 13 16.29 -7.03 0.86
C ILE A 13 15.27 -7.97 1.51
N SER A 14 15.75 -8.98 2.24
CA SER A 14 14.87 -9.95 2.89
C SER A 14 13.95 -9.28 3.92
N LEU A 15 14.50 -8.36 4.71
CA LEU A 15 13.77 -7.61 5.73
C LEU A 15 12.81 -6.61 5.11
N THR A 16 13.23 -5.87 4.08
CA THR A 16 12.39 -4.90 3.36
C THR A 16 11.21 -5.58 2.66
N LEU A 17 11.42 -6.78 2.11
CA LEU A 17 10.36 -7.55 1.46
C LEU A 17 9.32 -8.05 2.47
N ILE A 18 9.78 -8.59 3.60
CA ILE A 18 8.91 -9.05 4.69
C ILE A 18 8.11 -7.88 5.27
N LEU A 19 8.77 -6.75 5.54
CA LEU A 19 8.12 -5.54 6.05
C LEU A 19 7.12 -4.95 5.03
N SER A 20 7.44 -4.99 3.72
CA SER A 20 6.50 -4.57 2.68
C SER A 20 5.27 -5.46 2.62
N LEU A 21 5.44 -6.78 2.65
CA LEU A 21 4.31 -7.72 2.65
C LEU A 21 3.43 -7.53 3.88
N LEU A 22 4.04 -7.45 5.08
CA LEU A 22 3.31 -7.20 6.32
C LEU A 22 2.57 -5.85 6.26
N ALA A 23 3.25 -4.78 5.84
CA ALA A 23 2.64 -3.46 5.73
C ALA A 23 1.45 -3.45 4.74
N PHE A 24 1.54 -4.20 3.64
CA PHE A 24 0.48 -4.33 2.67
C PHE A 24 -0.71 -5.11 3.24
N ILE A 25 -0.47 -6.28 3.83
CA ILE A 25 -1.50 -7.14 4.42
C ILE A 25 -2.20 -6.42 5.58
N SER A 26 -1.44 -5.81 6.49
CA SER A 26 -1.99 -5.09 7.64
C SER A 26 -2.85 -3.91 7.23
N LYS A 27 -2.48 -3.14 6.19
CA LYS A 27 -3.33 -2.05 5.70
C LYS A 27 -4.55 -2.55 4.93
N ALA A 28 -4.38 -3.52 4.05
CA ALA A 28 -5.47 -4.06 3.25
C ALA A 28 -6.54 -4.69 4.15
N ILE A 29 -6.14 -5.52 5.13
CA ILE A 29 -7.05 -6.15 6.08
C ILE A 29 -7.57 -5.13 7.10
N GLY A 30 -6.71 -4.26 7.63
CA GLY A 30 -7.10 -3.24 8.61
C GLY A 30 -8.14 -2.27 8.08
N ALA A 31 -8.10 -1.93 6.78
CA ALA A 31 -9.13 -1.13 6.12
C ALA A 31 -10.35 -1.97 5.69
N ALA A 32 -10.19 -3.25 5.38
CA ALA A 32 -11.28 -4.13 4.98
C ALA A 32 -12.22 -4.52 6.15
N ILE A 33 -11.70 -4.72 7.36
CA ILE A 33 -12.51 -5.08 8.55
C ILE A 33 -13.64 -4.06 8.84
N PRO A 34 -13.37 -2.75 8.98
CA PRO A 34 -14.43 -1.77 9.23
C PRO A 34 -15.36 -1.61 8.02
N ALA A 35 -14.85 -1.78 6.80
CA ALA A 35 -15.68 -1.80 5.59
C ALA A 35 -16.66 -2.99 5.60
N MET A 36 -16.23 -4.14 6.10
CA MET A 36 -17.04 -5.36 6.22
C MET A 36 -18.18 -5.21 7.22
N LEU A 37 -17.96 -4.48 8.32
CA LEU A 37 -19.02 -4.15 9.28
C LEU A 37 -20.12 -3.28 8.66
N LYS A 38 -19.76 -2.42 7.69
CA LYS A 38 -20.71 -1.48 7.07
C LYS A 38 -21.37 -2.03 5.79
N LEU A 39 -20.61 -2.69 4.92
CA LEU A 39 -21.10 -3.21 3.64
C LEU A 39 -21.68 -4.62 3.76
N LYS A 40 -21.33 -5.40 4.80
CA LYS A 40 -21.72 -6.82 5.00
C LYS A 40 -21.36 -7.79 3.86
N ASP A 41 -20.67 -7.31 2.84
CA ASP A 41 -20.19 -8.11 1.71
C ASP A 41 -18.65 -8.15 1.70
N MET A 42 -18.08 -9.34 1.44
CA MET A 42 -16.62 -9.57 1.47
C MET A 42 -15.90 -8.90 0.31
N LYS A 43 -16.46 -9.00 -0.91
CA LYS A 43 -15.85 -8.48 -2.14
C LYS A 43 -15.64 -6.95 -2.12
N PRO A 44 -16.63 -6.11 -1.75
CA PRO A 44 -16.47 -4.68 -1.84
C PRO A 44 -15.65 -4.14 -0.68
N SER A 45 -15.65 -4.84 0.45
CA SER A 45 -14.80 -4.55 1.61
C SER A 45 -13.32 -4.79 1.31
N LEU A 46 -12.99 -5.91 0.63
CA LEU A 46 -11.64 -6.20 0.13
C LEU A 46 -11.21 -5.22 -0.96
N CYS A 47 -12.11 -4.86 -1.88
CA CYS A 47 -11.80 -3.80 -2.85
C CYS A 47 -11.46 -2.47 -2.16
N LEU A 48 -12.25 -2.06 -1.17
CA LEU A 48 -12.00 -0.84 -0.40
C LEU A 48 -10.64 -0.89 0.29
N GLY A 49 -10.30 -2.01 0.94
CA GLY A 49 -9.00 -2.20 1.59
C GLY A 49 -7.81 -2.07 0.63
N VAL A 50 -7.91 -2.70 -0.56
CA VAL A 50 -6.88 -2.58 -1.61
C VAL A 50 -6.79 -1.15 -2.15
N GLY A 51 -7.93 -0.49 -2.33
CA GLY A 51 -8.01 0.90 -2.80
C GLY A 51 -7.45 1.93 -1.82
N MET A 52 -7.42 1.63 -0.52
CA MET A 52 -6.86 2.50 0.54
C MET A 52 -5.38 2.23 0.83
N THR A 53 -4.77 1.27 0.13
CA THR A 53 -3.35 0.94 0.30
C THR A 53 -2.36 1.95 -0.31
N PRO A 54 -2.64 2.69 -1.40
CA PRO A 54 -1.69 3.63 -1.99
C PRO A 54 -1.21 4.67 -0.97
N ARG A 55 0.09 4.67 -0.68
CA ARG A 55 0.75 5.67 0.17
C ARG A 55 1.42 6.67 -0.77
N GLY A 56 0.63 7.49 -1.45
CA GLY A 56 1.14 8.47 -2.43
C GLY A 56 1.95 9.58 -1.74
N GLU A 57 1.35 10.76 -1.61
CA GLU A 57 2.03 11.94 -1.09
C GLU A 57 2.48 11.80 0.38
N MET A 58 1.59 11.32 1.25
CA MET A 58 1.85 11.26 2.70
C MET A 58 2.98 10.29 3.06
N GLY A 59 3.18 9.23 2.26
CA GLY A 59 4.28 8.29 2.47
C GLY A 59 5.65 8.92 2.22
N LEU A 60 5.73 9.74 1.17
CA LEU A 60 6.95 10.45 0.79
C LEU A 60 7.25 11.58 1.77
N VAL A 61 6.25 12.39 2.16
CA VAL A 61 6.41 13.49 3.11
C VAL A 61 6.98 12.99 4.45
N VAL A 62 6.43 11.90 4.99
CA VAL A 62 6.93 11.32 6.26
C VAL A 62 8.36 10.80 6.11
N ALA A 63 8.71 10.21 4.96
CA ALA A 63 10.05 9.74 4.70
C ALA A 63 11.06 10.90 4.64
N THR A 64 10.71 12.01 3.98
CA THR A 64 11.54 13.21 3.93
C THR A 64 11.72 13.84 5.31
N THR A 65 10.64 13.99 6.08
CA THR A 65 10.73 14.54 7.45
C THR A 65 11.57 13.65 8.36
N ALA A 66 11.46 12.31 8.24
CA ALA A 66 12.28 11.39 9.02
C ALA A 66 13.77 11.49 8.68
N LEU A 67 14.12 11.74 7.42
CA LEU A 67 15.49 11.98 6.98
C LEU A 67 16.03 13.31 7.51
N GLU A 68 15.22 14.37 7.47
CA GLU A 68 15.57 15.70 8.01
C GLU A 68 15.82 15.66 9.53
N MET A 69 15.01 14.88 10.26
CA MET A 69 15.19 14.65 11.68
C MET A 69 16.36 13.72 12.03
N LYS A 70 17.08 13.20 11.02
CA LYS A 70 18.10 12.14 11.16
C LYS A 70 17.60 10.90 11.92
N ALA A 71 16.29 10.66 11.90
CA ALA A 71 15.68 9.48 12.50
C ALA A 71 15.92 8.22 11.66
N ILE A 72 16.12 8.41 10.35
CA ILE A 72 16.44 7.35 9.39
C ILE A 72 17.65 7.74 8.53
N GLY A 73 18.44 6.75 8.12
CA GLY A 73 19.53 6.93 7.17
C GLY A 73 19.04 7.01 5.71
N GLU A 74 19.92 7.46 4.81
CA GLU A 74 19.65 7.54 3.36
C GLU A 74 19.23 6.19 2.75
N GLU A 75 19.74 5.09 3.30
CA GLU A 75 19.39 3.71 2.95
C GLU A 75 17.91 3.35 3.20
N VAL A 76 17.39 3.67 4.39
CA VAL A 76 15.99 3.40 4.76
C VAL A 76 15.06 4.32 3.98
N TYR A 77 15.50 5.56 3.72
CA TYR A 77 14.76 6.50 2.87
C TYR A 77 14.56 5.93 1.45
N ALA A 78 15.60 5.36 0.85
CA ALA A 78 15.53 4.72 -0.47
C ALA A 78 14.56 3.53 -0.48
N GLN A 79 14.58 2.71 0.58
CA GLN A 79 13.65 1.57 0.73
C GLN A 79 12.20 2.03 0.83
N ILE A 80 11.91 3.10 1.57
CA ILE A 80 10.56 3.63 1.71
C ILE A 80 10.05 4.15 0.36
N ILE A 81 10.87 4.86 -0.41
CA ILE A 81 10.52 5.30 -1.76
C ILE A 81 10.23 4.09 -2.65
N GLY A 82 11.11 3.08 -2.63
CA GLY A 82 10.90 1.84 -3.39
C GLY A 82 9.58 1.15 -3.05
N MET A 83 9.26 1.01 -1.76
CA MET A 83 7.98 0.48 -1.28
C MET A 83 6.79 1.30 -1.78
N VAL A 84 6.86 2.64 -1.70
CA VAL A 84 5.78 3.54 -2.16
C VAL A 84 5.53 3.36 -3.65
N LEU A 85 6.59 3.32 -4.47
CA LEU A 85 6.46 3.11 -5.90
C LEU A 85 5.84 1.74 -6.21
N ILE A 86 6.38 0.66 -5.64
CA ILE A 86 5.89 -0.70 -5.86
C ILE A 86 4.40 -0.82 -5.47
N THR A 87 4.04 -0.36 -4.27
CA THR A 87 2.64 -0.45 -3.79
C THR A 87 1.69 0.41 -4.61
N THR A 88 2.14 1.56 -5.12
CA THR A 88 1.34 2.46 -5.97
C THR A 88 1.07 1.84 -7.35
N PHE A 89 2.03 1.12 -7.94
CA PHE A 89 1.79 0.41 -9.20
C PHE A 89 0.97 -0.87 -9.00
N PHE A 90 1.18 -1.59 -7.90
CA PHE A 90 0.43 -2.82 -7.62
C PHE A 90 -1.05 -2.57 -7.30
N ALA A 91 -1.38 -1.50 -6.57
CA ALA A 91 -2.74 -1.19 -6.17
C ALA A 91 -3.75 -1.09 -7.33
N PRO A 92 -3.55 -0.30 -8.40
CA PRO A 92 -4.49 -0.20 -9.53
C PRO A 92 -4.57 -1.50 -10.35
N ILE A 93 -3.47 -2.26 -10.46
CA ILE A 93 -3.48 -3.57 -11.15
C ILE A 93 -4.42 -4.54 -10.40
N LEU A 94 -4.29 -4.60 -9.07
CA LEU A 94 -5.12 -5.45 -8.22
C LEU A 94 -6.58 -4.95 -8.18
N MET A 95 -6.78 -3.63 -8.09
CA MET A 95 -8.12 -3.03 -8.14
C MET A 95 -8.83 -3.27 -9.48
N THR A 96 -8.13 -3.17 -10.62
CA THR A 96 -8.73 -3.41 -11.94
C THR A 96 -9.23 -4.85 -12.04
N LYS A 97 -8.47 -5.80 -11.53
CA LYS A 97 -8.82 -7.23 -11.60
C LYS A 97 -9.96 -7.62 -10.64
N TYR A 98 -9.98 -7.07 -9.42
CA TYR A 98 -10.93 -7.45 -8.38
C TYR A 98 -12.14 -6.51 -8.24
N CYS A 99 -11.99 -5.21 -8.51
CA CYS A 99 -12.99 -4.19 -8.18
C CYS A 99 -13.80 -3.63 -9.37
N MET A 100 -13.31 -3.70 -10.61
CA MET A 100 -14.13 -3.31 -11.79
C MET A 100 -15.44 -4.11 -11.87
N ARG A 101 -15.49 -5.30 -11.26
CA ARG A 101 -16.68 -6.14 -11.24
C ARG A 101 -17.78 -5.65 -10.28
N GLU A 102 -17.47 -4.76 -9.32
CA GLU A 102 -18.41 -4.35 -8.28
C GLU A 102 -18.95 -2.93 -8.38
N LYS A 103 -18.18 -1.95 -8.89
CA LYS A 103 -18.78 -0.64 -9.25
C LYS A 103 -19.97 -0.82 -10.20
N CYS A 104 -19.91 -1.83 -11.08
CA CYS A 104 -21.03 -2.20 -11.95
C CYS A 104 -22.26 -2.74 -11.20
N ASN A 105 -22.07 -3.47 -10.08
CA ASN A 105 -23.18 -4.04 -9.31
C ASN A 105 -23.81 -3.06 -8.31
N THR A 106 -23.03 -2.23 -7.62
CA THR A 106 -23.56 -1.26 -6.65
C THR A 106 -24.28 -0.09 -7.33
N VAL A 107 -23.75 0.42 -8.45
CA VAL A 107 -24.43 1.45 -9.26
C VAL A 107 -25.73 0.91 -9.87
N ARG A 108 -25.78 -0.37 -10.22
CA ARG A 108 -26.99 -1.03 -10.74
C ARG A 108 -28.05 -1.29 -9.65
N LYS A 109 -27.64 -1.53 -8.40
CA LYS A 109 -28.57 -1.68 -7.26
C LYS A 109 -29.14 -0.35 -6.76
N ALA A 110 -28.39 0.74 -6.85
CA ALA A 110 -28.85 2.08 -6.46
C ALA A 110 -29.79 2.74 -7.49
N LYS A 111 -29.91 2.17 -8.69
CA LYS A 111 -30.75 2.68 -9.79
C LYS A 111 -32.09 1.92 -9.96
N LYS A 112 -32.40 1.00 -9.04
CA LYS A 112 -33.64 0.21 -9.01
C LYS A 112 -34.35 0.48 -7.69
#